data_AF-A0A960RUQ8-F1
#
_entry.id   AF-A0A960RUQ8-F1
#
_cell.length_a   1.000
_cell.length_b   1.000
_cell.length_c   1.000
_cell.angle_alpha   90.00
_cell.angle_beta   90.00
_cell.angle_gamma   90.00
#
_symmetry.space_group_name_H-M   'P 1'
#
loop_
_entity.id
_entity.type
_entity.pdbx_description
1 polymer ?
#
loop_
_entity_poly.entity_id
_entity_poly.type
_entity_poly.pdbx_seq_one_letter_code
_entity_poly.pdbx_strand_id
1 'polypeptide(L)'
;MAQKFQLPELPYSYDALEPVISAKIMELHYSKHHQAYVNNLNAALEKYEAAEKENNLEQMIALQSAIKFNGGGHINHSIFWTNLAPKSEGGGEPPEGALADAINKEFGSLDAFIQKFNGKAGPVQGSGWGWLGYDKANSRLVIETCANQDPLAAKGLIPLLGIDVWEHAYYLDYLNARPKYLEAIWGVVNWKNVAERYAKASS
;
A
#
# COMPACT_ATOMS: atom_id res chain seq x y z
N MET A 1 -14.83 0.12 -25.54
CA MET A 1 -14.98 -0.44 -24.18
C MET A 1 -14.00 0.29 -23.28
N ALA A 2 -14.42 0.72 -22.09
CA ALA A 2 -13.50 1.30 -21.13
C ALA A 2 -12.36 0.31 -20.82
N GLN A 3 -11.14 0.82 -20.67
CA GLN A 3 -9.98 -0.01 -20.32
C GLN A 3 -10.20 -0.62 -18.94
N LYS A 4 -10.24 -1.95 -18.85
CA LYS A 4 -10.37 -2.67 -17.57
C LYS A 4 -9.07 -2.56 -16.78
N PHE A 5 -9.17 -2.46 -15.46
CA PHE A 5 -8.02 -2.56 -14.56
C PHE A 5 -7.40 -3.95 -14.66
N GLN A 6 -6.08 -4.03 -14.53
CA GLN A 6 -5.33 -5.27 -14.61
C GLN A 6 -4.51 -5.47 -13.33
N LEU A 7 -4.27 -6.74 -12.98
CA LEU A 7 -3.30 -7.07 -11.95
C LEU A 7 -1.91 -6.67 -12.47
N PRO A 8 -1.18 -5.74 -11.82
CA PRO A 8 0.13 -5.33 -12.27
C PRO A 8 1.09 -6.50 -12.11
N GLU A 9 2.07 -6.64 -13.00
CA GLU A 9 3.10 -7.65 -12.88
C GLU A 9 3.89 -7.48 -11.57
N LEU A 10 4.12 -8.59 -10.87
CA LEU A 10 4.94 -8.58 -9.66
C LEU A 10 6.42 -8.39 -10.06
N PRO A 11 7.16 -7.42 -9.49
CA PRO A 11 8.50 -7.09 -9.98
C PRO A 11 9.59 -8.09 -9.58
N TYR A 12 9.24 -9.12 -8.81
CA TYR A 12 10.14 -10.16 -8.31
C TYR A 12 9.38 -11.49 -8.13
N SER A 13 10.10 -12.60 -7.96
CA SER A 13 9.51 -13.91 -7.68
C SER A 13 8.88 -13.96 -6.28
N TYR A 14 7.94 -14.88 -6.05
CA TYR A 14 7.23 -14.95 -4.77
C TYR A 14 8.16 -15.17 -3.56
N ASP A 15 9.26 -15.90 -3.73
CA ASP A 15 10.26 -16.20 -2.70
C ASP A 15 11.32 -15.11 -2.50
N ALA A 16 11.33 -14.07 -3.34
CA ALA A 16 12.40 -13.06 -3.35
C ALA A 16 12.53 -12.27 -2.04
N LEU A 17 11.46 -12.19 -1.24
CA LEU A 17 11.42 -11.41 0.00
C LEU A 17 11.70 -12.27 1.25
N GLU A 18 12.01 -13.56 1.08
CA GLU A 18 12.36 -14.42 2.20
C GLU A 18 13.68 -13.98 2.88
N PRO A 19 13.81 -14.13 4.21
CA PRO A 19 12.85 -14.74 5.14
C PRO A 19 11.82 -13.74 5.71
N VAL A 20 11.72 -12.52 5.17
CA VAL A 20 10.87 -11.47 5.75
C VAL A 20 9.39 -11.67 5.42
N ILE A 21 9.08 -12.08 4.19
CA ILE A 21 7.74 -12.48 3.77
C ILE A 21 7.89 -13.79 2.99
N SER A 22 7.19 -14.84 3.40
CA SER A 22 7.27 -16.14 2.75
C SER A 22 6.69 -16.12 1.35
N ALA A 23 7.21 -17.00 0.49
CA ALA A 23 6.65 -17.23 -0.83
C ALA A 23 5.15 -17.57 -0.77
N LYS A 24 4.72 -18.23 0.31
CA LYS A 24 3.32 -18.61 0.47
C LYS A 24 2.40 -17.42 0.67
N ILE A 25 2.81 -16.46 1.52
CA ILE A 25 2.09 -15.20 1.66
C ILE A 25 2.09 -14.45 0.33
N MET A 26 3.25 -14.28 -0.30
CA MET A 26 3.35 -13.53 -1.57
C MET A 26 2.46 -14.10 -2.67
N GLU A 27 2.45 -15.42 -2.86
CA GLU A 27 1.59 -16.11 -3.83
C GLU A 27 0.10 -15.82 -3.55
N LEU A 28 -0.35 -15.99 -2.30
CA LEU A 28 -1.76 -15.80 -1.94
C LEU A 28 -2.16 -14.32 -2.02
N HIS A 29 -1.33 -13.44 -1.47
CA HIS A 29 -1.58 -12.00 -1.38
C HIS A 29 -1.67 -11.36 -2.76
N TYR A 30 -0.79 -11.76 -3.69
CA TYR A 30 -0.83 -11.31 -5.07
C TYR A 30 -1.93 -12.01 -5.89
N SER A 31 -1.85 -13.34 -6.03
CA SER A 31 -2.68 -14.07 -7.01
C SER A 31 -4.13 -14.29 -6.58
N LYS A 32 -4.44 -14.14 -5.28
CA LYS A 32 -5.80 -14.28 -4.75
C LYS A 32 -6.34 -12.95 -4.27
N HIS A 33 -5.71 -12.30 -3.28
CA HIS A 33 -6.26 -11.08 -2.68
C HIS A 33 -6.25 -9.90 -3.66
N HIS A 34 -5.10 -9.56 -4.26
CA HIS A 34 -5.05 -8.45 -5.21
C HIS A 34 -5.87 -8.74 -6.48
N GLN A 35 -5.80 -9.96 -7.02
CA GLN A 35 -6.62 -10.37 -8.16
C GLN A 35 -8.12 -10.22 -7.88
N ALA A 36 -8.59 -10.54 -6.67
CA ALA A 36 -9.99 -10.36 -6.28
C ALA A 36 -10.41 -8.89 -6.29
N TYR A 37 -9.56 -7.97 -5.79
CA TYR A 37 -9.83 -6.53 -5.87
C TYR A 37 -9.97 -6.07 -7.31
N VAL A 38 -9.07 -6.48 -8.21
CA VAL A 38 -9.15 -6.13 -9.63
C VAL A 38 -10.43 -6.65 -10.29
N ASN A 39 -10.77 -7.93 -10.06
CA ASN A 39 -11.96 -8.54 -10.64
C ASN A 39 -13.25 -7.85 -10.17
N ASN A 40 -13.35 -7.62 -8.86
CA ASN A 40 -14.54 -7.02 -8.25
C ASN A 40 -14.68 -5.54 -8.59
N LEU A 41 -13.56 -4.80 -8.71
CA LEU A 41 -13.56 -3.42 -9.17
C LEU A 41 -14.12 -3.33 -10.60
N ASN A 42 -13.60 -4.14 -11.52
CA ASN A 42 -14.07 -4.16 -12.90
C ASN A 42 -15.56 -4.52 -12.99
N ALA A 43 -16.01 -5.50 -12.22
CA ALA A 43 -17.42 -5.90 -12.18
C ALA A 43 -18.33 -4.78 -11.61
N ALA A 44 -17.87 -4.05 -10.59
CA ALA A 44 -18.61 -2.93 -10.03
C ALA A 44 -18.72 -1.75 -11.01
N LEU A 45 -17.64 -1.44 -11.73
CA LEU A 45 -17.61 -0.37 -12.73
C LEU A 45 -18.47 -0.69 -13.95
N GLU A 46 -18.50 -1.94 -14.40
CA GLU A 46 -19.38 -2.37 -15.50
C GLU A 46 -20.86 -2.18 -15.13
N LYS A 47 -21.24 -2.52 -13.89
CA LYS A 47 -22.60 -2.27 -13.37
C LYS A 47 -22.88 -0.78 -13.20
N TYR A 48 -21.87 0.02 -12.82
CA TYR A 48 -22.02 1.46 -12.65
C TYR A 48 -22.26 2.14 -14.00
N GLU A 49 -21.51 1.77 -15.03
CA GLU A 49 -21.69 2.26 -16.40
C GLU A 49 -23.08 1.92 -16.95
N ALA A 50 -23.60 0.72 -16.67
CA ALA A 50 -24.97 0.35 -17.03
C ALA A 50 -26.01 1.21 -16.32
N ALA A 51 -25.86 1.42 -15.00
CA ALA A 51 -26.75 2.26 -14.21
C ALA A 51 -26.74 3.73 -14.67
N GLU A 52 -25.57 4.25 -15.05
CA GLU A 52 -25.42 5.61 -15.59
C GLU A 52 -26.18 5.76 -16.92
N LYS A 53 -26.06 4.78 -17.83
CA LYS A 53 -26.82 4.77 -19.10
C LYS A 53 -28.33 4.74 -18.89
N GLU A 54 -28.77 4.10 -17.83
CA GLU A 54 -30.18 4.03 -17.43
C GLU A 54 -30.66 5.24 -16.60
N ASN A 55 -29.76 6.19 -16.28
CA ASN A 55 -30.02 7.28 -15.32
C ASN A 55 -30.53 6.78 -13.95
N ASN A 56 -30.08 5.60 -13.52
CA ASN A 56 -30.49 4.97 -12.26
C ASN A 56 -29.56 5.42 -11.11
N LEU A 57 -29.90 6.55 -10.49
CA LEU A 57 -29.13 7.13 -9.40
C LEU A 57 -29.02 6.22 -8.17
N GLU A 58 -30.08 5.49 -7.82
CA GLU A 58 -30.07 4.58 -6.67
C GLU A 58 -29.04 3.46 -6.83
N GLN A 59 -28.98 2.85 -8.02
CA GLN A 59 -28.01 1.81 -8.33
C GLN A 59 -26.57 2.35 -8.38
N MET A 60 -26.37 3.57 -8.90
CA MET A 60 -25.07 4.24 -8.88
C MET A 60 -24.57 4.45 -7.44
N ILE A 61 -25.44 4.92 -6.54
CA ILE A 61 -25.12 5.11 -5.12
C ILE A 61 -24.80 3.77 -4.45
N ALA A 62 -25.59 2.73 -4.71
CA ALA A 62 -25.40 1.40 -4.11
C ALA A 62 -24.04 0.76 -4.46
N LEU A 63 -23.45 1.12 -5.61
CA LEU A 63 -22.16 0.58 -6.07
C LEU A 63 -20.94 1.31 -5.49
N GLN A 64 -21.10 2.49 -4.90
CA GLN A 64 -19.98 3.32 -4.44
C GLN A 64 -19.10 2.61 -3.40
N SER A 65 -19.70 1.86 -2.48
CA SER A 65 -18.95 1.13 -1.44
C SER A 65 -18.06 0.03 -2.05
N ALA A 66 -18.57 -0.71 -3.03
CA ALA A 66 -17.83 -1.76 -3.73
C ALA A 66 -16.69 -1.17 -4.56
N ILE A 67 -16.93 -0.04 -5.25
CA ILE A 67 -15.91 0.68 -6.01
C ILE A 67 -14.83 1.20 -5.06
N LYS A 68 -15.21 1.83 -3.95
CA LYS A 68 -14.27 2.35 -2.95
C LYS A 68 -13.38 1.25 -2.38
N PHE A 69 -13.97 0.14 -1.92
CA PHE A 69 -13.22 -0.94 -1.29
C PHE A 69 -12.27 -1.66 -2.26
N ASN A 70 -12.77 -2.06 -3.44
CA ASN A 70 -11.95 -2.80 -4.40
C ASN A 70 -10.96 -1.89 -5.15
N GLY A 71 -11.36 -0.64 -5.42
CA GLY A 71 -10.49 0.38 -6.01
C GLY A 71 -9.34 0.74 -5.08
N GLY A 72 -9.64 0.98 -3.80
CA GLY A 72 -8.64 1.19 -2.78
C GLY A 72 -7.72 -0.02 -2.59
N GLY A 73 -8.27 -1.24 -2.60
CA GLY A 73 -7.48 -2.47 -2.53
C GLY A 73 -6.51 -2.60 -3.69
N HIS A 74 -6.97 -2.34 -4.92
CA HIS A 74 -6.11 -2.36 -6.09
C HIS A 74 -4.99 -1.29 -6.03
N ILE A 75 -5.33 -0.06 -5.65
CA ILE A 75 -4.35 1.04 -5.51
C ILE A 75 -3.29 0.68 -4.46
N ASN A 76 -3.73 0.28 -3.27
CA ASN A 76 -2.84 0.03 -2.14
C ASN A 76 -1.85 -1.10 -2.44
N HIS A 77 -2.34 -2.23 -2.98
CA HIS A 77 -1.48 -3.37 -3.32
C HIS A 77 -0.55 -3.05 -4.49
N SER A 78 -1.01 -2.32 -5.51
CA SER A 78 -0.15 -1.90 -6.61
C SER A 78 1.03 -1.05 -6.15
N ILE A 79 0.86 -0.26 -5.08
CA ILE A 79 1.94 0.49 -4.45
C ILE A 79 2.81 -0.42 -3.56
N PHE A 80 2.19 -1.30 -2.78
CA PHE A 80 2.86 -2.25 -1.90
C PHE A 80 3.89 -3.10 -2.64
N TRP A 81 3.54 -3.68 -3.79
CA TRP A 81 4.46 -4.53 -4.56
C TRP A 81 5.74 -3.81 -4.97
N THR A 82 5.63 -2.56 -5.41
CA THR A 82 6.80 -1.77 -5.83
C THR A 82 7.56 -1.18 -4.64
N ASN A 83 6.91 -1.05 -3.48
CA ASN A 83 7.52 -0.58 -2.25
C ASN A 83 8.37 -1.65 -1.55
N LEU A 84 8.39 -2.88 -2.06
CA LEU A 84 9.26 -3.94 -1.59
C LEU A 84 10.26 -4.32 -2.68
N ALA A 85 11.40 -4.88 -2.27
CA ALA A 85 12.42 -5.43 -3.16
C ALA A 85 13.21 -6.51 -2.41
N PRO A 86 13.75 -7.52 -3.11
CA PRO A 86 14.69 -8.45 -2.52
C PRO A 86 15.95 -7.71 -2.05
N LYS A 87 16.61 -8.25 -1.01
CA LYS A 87 17.87 -7.67 -0.51
C LYS A 87 18.96 -7.57 -1.59
N SER A 88 18.98 -8.52 -2.54
CA SER A 88 19.89 -8.51 -3.69
C SER A 88 19.69 -7.33 -4.64
N GLU A 89 18.54 -6.65 -4.59
CA GLU A 89 18.22 -5.46 -5.41
C GLU A 89 18.19 -4.17 -4.58
N GLY A 90 18.61 -4.25 -3.32
CA GLY A 90 18.67 -3.12 -2.38
C GLY A 90 17.44 -2.99 -1.47
N GLY A 91 16.64 -4.06 -1.33
CA GLY A 91 15.62 -4.13 -0.29
C GLY A 91 16.22 -3.88 1.10
N GLY A 92 15.66 -2.91 1.81
CA GLY A 92 16.13 -2.49 3.14
C GLY A 92 17.37 -1.60 3.16
N GLU A 93 17.97 -1.26 2.01
CA GLU A 93 19.04 -0.26 1.96
C GLU A 93 18.47 1.12 2.29
N PRO A 94 19.04 1.86 3.26
CA PRO A 94 18.46 3.12 3.73
C PRO A 94 18.30 4.13 2.58
N PRO A 95 17.27 5.00 2.61
CA PRO A 95 17.10 6.02 1.60
C PRO A 95 18.28 7.00 1.62
N GLU A 96 18.60 7.55 0.45
CA GLU A 96 19.63 8.57 0.28
C GLU A 96 19.03 9.86 -0.33
N GLY A 97 19.82 10.92 -0.34
CA GLY A 97 19.48 12.19 -0.99
C GLY A 97 18.22 12.86 -0.43
N ALA A 98 17.42 13.45 -1.32
CA ALA A 98 16.30 14.33 -0.94
C ALA A 98 15.24 13.64 -0.06
N LEU A 99 15.02 12.33 -0.22
CA LEU A 99 14.11 11.59 0.65
C LEU A 99 14.68 11.44 2.07
N ALA A 100 15.97 11.10 2.18
CA ALA A 100 16.64 10.97 3.47
C ALA A 100 16.63 12.29 4.24
N ASP A 101 16.92 13.40 3.56
CA ASP A 101 16.87 14.74 4.14
C ASP A 101 15.46 15.10 4.62
N ALA A 102 14.43 14.77 3.84
CA ALA A 102 13.04 15.01 4.21
C ALA A 102 12.62 14.16 5.43
N ILE A 103 13.03 12.89 5.49
CA ILE A 103 12.79 12.01 6.64
C ILE A 103 13.49 12.56 7.89
N ASN A 104 14.77 12.96 7.77
CA ASN A 104 15.53 13.51 8.89
C ASN A 104 14.94 14.84 9.38
N LYS A 105 14.50 15.72 8.46
CA LYS A 105 13.86 16.99 8.80
C LYS A 105 12.54 16.78 9.56
N GLU A 106 11.72 15.83 9.12
CA GLU A 106 10.37 15.62 9.66
C GLU A 106 10.38 14.76 10.94
N PHE A 107 11.20 13.71 10.96
CA PHE A 107 11.16 12.67 11.99
C PHE A 107 12.41 12.61 12.86
N GLY A 108 13.48 13.32 12.49
CA GLY A 108 14.77 13.38 13.20
C GLY A 108 15.79 12.37 12.69
N SER A 109 15.37 11.13 12.41
CA SER A 109 16.19 10.09 11.80
C SER A 109 15.31 9.03 11.14
N LEU A 110 15.92 8.15 10.31
CA LEU A 110 15.22 6.99 9.75
C LEU A 110 14.69 6.06 10.86
N ASP A 111 15.50 5.80 11.90
CA ASP A 111 15.08 4.96 13.02
C ASP A 111 13.89 5.56 13.78
N ALA A 112 13.92 6.88 14.02
CA ALA A 112 12.80 7.58 14.67
C ALA A 112 11.54 7.57 13.80
N PHE A 113 11.69 7.66 12.47
CA PHE A 113 10.60 7.47 11.52
C PHE A 113 10.02 6.05 11.64
N ILE A 114 10.84 5.00 11.57
CA ILE A 114 10.42 3.60 11.65
C ILE A 114 9.68 3.32 12.96
N GLN A 115 10.21 3.80 14.10
CA GLN A 115 9.57 3.66 15.40
C GLN A 115 8.19 4.34 15.44
N LYS A 116 8.09 5.58 14.94
CA LYS A 116 6.81 6.30 14.86
C LYS A 116 5.82 5.62 13.91
N PHE A 117 6.31 5.09 12.78
CA PHE A 117 5.48 4.37 11.82
C PHE A 117 4.91 3.11 12.45
N ASN A 118 5.76 2.25 13.02
CA ASN A 118 5.34 1.02 13.69
C ASN A 118 4.39 1.31 14.85
N GLY A 119 4.65 2.36 15.63
CA GLY A 119 3.79 2.80 16.72
C GLY A 119 2.39 3.25 16.28
N LYS A 120 2.22 3.69 15.02
CA LYS A 120 0.91 4.04 14.44
C LYS A 120 0.25 2.86 13.71
N ALA A 121 1.01 2.09 12.93
CA ALA A 121 0.50 0.99 12.12
C ALA A 121 0.14 -0.26 12.94
N GLY A 122 0.92 -0.56 13.99
CA GLY A 122 0.68 -1.68 14.89
C GLY A 122 -0.72 -1.70 15.51
N PRO A 123 -1.18 -0.61 16.17
CA PRO A 123 -2.46 -0.57 16.87
C PRO A 123 -3.69 -0.35 15.97
N VAL A 124 -3.57 -0.39 14.64
CA VAL A 124 -4.73 -0.29 13.73
C VAL A 124 -5.78 -1.33 14.13
N GLN A 125 -6.98 -0.86 14.47
CA GLN A 125 -8.07 -1.71 14.92
C GLN A 125 -8.74 -2.40 13.74
N GLY A 126 -8.63 -3.73 13.71
CA GLY A 126 -9.07 -4.54 12.58
C GLY A 126 -8.08 -4.47 11.42
N SER A 127 -8.64 -4.43 10.21
CA SER A 127 -7.91 -4.40 8.95
C SER A 127 -7.49 -2.98 8.57
N GLY A 128 -6.31 -2.84 7.94
CA GLY A 128 -5.89 -1.53 7.44
C GLY A 128 -4.44 -1.48 6.97
N TRP A 129 -3.93 -0.26 6.87
CA TRP A 129 -2.64 0.08 6.30
C TRP A 129 -1.93 1.15 7.11
N GLY A 130 -0.60 1.03 7.22
CA GLY A 130 0.29 2.13 7.60
C GLY A 130 0.83 2.82 6.36
N TRP A 131 0.94 4.15 6.38
CA TRP A 131 1.37 4.95 5.25
C TRP A 131 2.38 6.02 5.63
N LEU A 132 3.41 6.18 4.80
CA LEU A 132 4.15 7.42 4.63
C LEU A 132 3.56 8.13 3.41
N GLY A 133 3.00 9.31 3.64
CA GLY A 133 2.46 10.18 2.60
C GLY A 133 3.21 11.50 2.51
N TYR A 134 3.08 12.15 1.35
CA TYR A 134 3.48 13.54 1.17
C TYR A 134 2.25 14.45 1.22
N ASP A 135 2.28 15.41 2.12
CA ASP A 135 1.33 16.51 2.18
C ASP A 135 1.86 17.65 1.30
N LYS A 136 1.31 17.76 0.09
CA LYS A 136 1.73 18.78 -0.89
C LYS A 136 1.36 20.20 -0.44
N ALA A 137 0.29 20.37 0.32
CA ALA A 137 -0.15 21.70 0.78
C ALA A 137 0.85 22.29 1.79
N ASN A 138 1.39 21.44 2.68
CA ASN A 138 2.36 21.85 3.70
C ASN A 138 3.82 21.50 3.37
N SER A 139 4.06 20.89 2.20
CA SER A 139 5.38 20.44 1.73
C SER A 139 6.14 19.61 2.78
N ARG A 140 5.48 18.58 3.34
CA ARG A 140 6.05 17.75 4.39
C ARG A 140 5.67 16.28 4.29
N LEU A 141 6.44 15.43 4.95
CA LEU A 141 6.13 14.02 5.11
C LEU A 141 5.14 13.82 6.28
N VAL A 142 4.22 12.87 6.14
CA VAL A 142 3.21 12.56 7.15
C VAL A 142 3.08 11.05 7.29
N ILE A 143 3.02 10.56 8.54
CA ILE A 143 2.63 9.17 8.82
C ILE A 143 1.13 9.13 9.10
N GLU A 144 0.40 8.33 8.34
CA GLU A 144 -1.04 8.12 8.48
C GLU A 144 -1.39 6.64 8.50
N THR A 145 -2.62 6.34 8.92
CA THR A 145 -3.19 4.98 8.80
C THR A 145 -4.52 5.02 8.07
N CYS A 146 -4.84 3.98 7.31
CA CYS A 146 -6.15 3.85 6.66
C CYS A 146 -6.81 2.56 7.11
N ALA A 147 -8.09 2.63 7.45
CA ALA A 147 -8.88 1.45 7.76
C ALA A 147 -9.23 0.68 6.48
N ASN A 148 -9.38 -0.63 6.60
CA ASN A 148 -9.75 -1.53 5.52
C ASN A 148 -8.86 -1.33 4.28
N GLN A 149 -9.45 -1.04 3.13
CA GLN A 149 -8.75 -0.77 1.87
C GLN A 149 -8.82 0.70 1.47
N ASP A 150 -9.16 1.61 2.39
CA ASP A 150 -9.25 3.03 2.06
C ASP A 150 -7.88 3.53 1.56
N PRO A 151 -7.81 4.15 0.37
CA PRO A 151 -6.54 4.59 -0.19
C PRO A 151 -6.08 5.88 0.49
N LEU A 152 -4.78 6.04 0.69
CA LEU A 152 -4.22 7.24 1.32
C LEU A 152 -4.62 8.55 0.60
N ALA A 153 -4.77 8.49 -0.73
CA ALA A 153 -5.20 9.61 -1.55
C ALA A 153 -6.57 10.20 -1.13
N ALA A 154 -7.45 9.39 -0.51
CA ALA A 154 -8.73 9.88 0.03
C ALA A 154 -8.56 10.85 1.21
N LYS A 155 -7.37 10.90 1.82
CA LYS A 155 -6.98 11.88 2.85
C LYS A 155 -6.27 13.11 2.27
N GLY A 156 -6.19 13.25 0.95
CA GLY A 156 -5.49 14.35 0.29
C GLY A 156 -3.96 14.23 0.32
N LEU A 157 -3.42 13.06 0.69
CA LEU A 157 -1.98 12.80 0.76
C LEU A 157 -1.53 11.96 -0.43
N ILE A 158 -0.32 12.22 -0.92
CA ILE A 158 0.29 11.42 -2.01
C ILE A 158 1.03 10.21 -1.38
N PRO A 159 0.66 8.95 -1.71
CA PRO A 159 1.29 7.78 -1.10
C PRO A 159 2.73 7.56 -1.59
N LEU A 160 3.66 7.38 -0.64
CA LEU A 160 5.07 7.10 -0.91
C LEU A 160 5.44 5.67 -0.53
N LEU A 161 5.15 5.28 0.71
CA LEU A 161 5.35 3.94 1.25
C LEU A 161 4.06 3.46 1.94
N GLY A 162 3.56 2.30 1.56
CA GLY A 162 2.44 1.62 2.21
C GLY A 162 2.85 0.27 2.79
N ILE A 163 2.40 -0.04 4.00
CA ILE A 163 2.56 -1.36 4.63
C ILE A 163 1.18 -1.92 4.95
N ASP A 164 0.85 -3.08 4.37
CA ASP A 164 -0.39 -3.81 4.63
C ASP A 164 -0.33 -4.43 6.04
N VAL A 165 -1.30 -4.08 6.90
CA VAL A 165 -1.47 -4.69 8.24
C VAL A 165 -2.77 -5.49 8.37
N TRP A 166 -3.40 -5.84 7.25
CA TRP A 166 -4.37 -6.93 7.22
C TRP A 166 -3.71 -8.25 7.64
N GLU A 167 -4.45 -9.11 8.34
CA GLU A 167 -3.91 -10.39 8.82
C GLU A 167 -3.39 -11.27 7.68
N HIS A 168 -4.01 -11.25 6.49
CA HIS A 168 -3.52 -12.03 5.34
C HIS A 168 -2.08 -11.69 4.92
N ALA A 169 -1.56 -10.51 5.28
CA ALA A 169 -0.24 -10.05 4.89
C ALA A 169 0.89 -10.63 5.77
N TYR A 170 0.56 -11.19 6.95
CA TYR A 170 1.60 -11.66 7.89
C TYR A 170 1.23 -12.90 8.70
N TYR A 171 -0.06 -13.29 8.79
CA TYR A 171 -0.49 -14.26 9.79
C TYR A 171 0.13 -15.65 9.60
N LEU A 172 0.42 -16.07 8.35
CA LEU A 172 1.07 -17.36 8.10
C LEU A 172 2.51 -17.43 8.63
N ASP A 173 3.22 -16.30 8.67
CA ASP A 173 4.63 -16.23 9.07
C ASP A 173 4.78 -15.77 10.54
N TYR A 174 3.91 -14.87 11.00
CA TYR A 174 4.03 -14.17 12.27
C TYR A 174 2.86 -14.43 13.24
N LEU A 175 1.82 -15.14 12.82
CA LEU A 175 0.59 -15.37 13.59
C LEU A 175 0.00 -14.06 14.11
N ASN A 176 -0.37 -13.99 15.39
CA ASN A 176 -0.88 -12.79 16.03
C ASN A 176 0.19 -11.72 16.30
N ALA A 177 1.47 -11.99 16.04
CA ALA A 177 2.57 -11.09 16.35
C ALA A 177 2.78 -10.03 15.25
N ARG A 178 1.75 -9.24 14.93
CA ARG A 178 1.85 -8.08 14.02
C ARG A 178 3.07 -7.18 14.30
N PRO A 179 3.46 -6.89 15.56
CA PRO A 179 4.68 -6.13 15.83
C PRO A 179 5.95 -6.74 15.23
N LYS A 180 6.09 -8.08 15.22
CA LYS A 180 7.26 -8.74 14.63
C LYS A 180 7.30 -8.61 13.11
N TYR A 181 6.14 -8.68 12.46
CA TYR A 181 6.06 -8.38 11.02
C TYR A 181 6.47 -6.93 10.73
N LEU A 182 5.99 -5.98 11.53
CA LEU A 182 6.36 -4.57 11.41
C LEU A 182 7.82 -4.29 11.77
N GLU A 183 8.48 -5.13 12.57
CA GLU A 183 9.93 -5.07 12.78
C GLU A 183 10.70 -5.61 11.56
N ALA A 184 10.22 -6.70 10.96
CA ALA A 184 10.91 -7.41 9.89
C ALA A 184 10.80 -6.72 8.53
N ILE A 185 9.62 -6.18 8.18
CA ILE A 185 9.31 -5.68 6.82
C ILE A 185 10.28 -4.60 6.32
N TRP A 186 10.85 -3.80 7.22
CA TRP A 186 11.84 -2.77 6.87
C TRP A 186 13.07 -3.33 6.15
N GLY A 187 13.41 -4.60 6.39
CA GLY A 187 14.53 -5.28 5.74
C GLY A 187 14.32 -5.62 4.26
N VAL A 188 13.14 -5.34 3.70
CA VAL A 188 12.81 -5.52 2.27
C VAL A 188 12.13 -4.30 1.66
N VAL A 189 12.09 -3.15 2.36
CA VAL A 189 11.52 -1.92 1.79
C VAL A 189 12.41 -1.41 0.66
N ASN A 190 11.81 -1.15 -0.50
CA ASN A 190 12.45 -0.56 -1.66
C ASN A 190 12.48 0.96 -1.56
N TRP A 191 13.50 1.49 -0.88
CA TRP A 191 13.68 2.92 -0.69
C TRP A 191 13.94 3.70 -1.98
N LYS A 192 14.45 3.04 -3.04
CA LYS A 192 14.60 3.65 -4.38
C LYS A 192 13.22 4.01 -4.95
N ASN A 193 12.27 3.09 -4.90
CA ASN A 193 10.89 3.36 -5.33
C ASN A 193 10.22 4.45 -4.50
N VAL A 194 10.43 4.45 -3.18
CA VAL A 194 9.89 5.51 -2.30
C VAL A 194 10.49 6.88 -2.66
N ALA A 195 11.78 6.94 -2.98
CA ALA A 195 12.46 8.16 -3.40
C ALA A 195 11.95 8.69 -4.75
N GLU A 196 11.71 7.81 -5.72
CA GLU A 196 11.11 8.18 -7.01
C GLU A 196 9.70 8.76 -6.85
N ARG A 197 8.87 8.11 -6.01
CA ARG A 197 7.53 8.61 -5.67
C ARG A 197 7.61 9.98 -4.98
N TYR A 198 8.55 10.14 -4.06
CA TYR A 198 8.77 11.42 -3.37
C TYR A 198 9.18 12.51 -4.35
N ALA A 199 10.18 12.28 -5.19
CA ALA A 199 10.65 13.25 -6.18
C ALA A 199 9.52 13.72 -7.11
N LYS A 200 8.66 12.80 -7.55
CA LYS A 200 7.49 13.10 -8.39
C LYS A 200 6.37 13.83 -7.63
N ALA A 201 6.25 13.61 -6.32
CA ALA A 201 5.26 14.28 -5.48
C ALA A 201 5.69 15.71 -5.10
N SER A 202 7.00 15.91 -4.87
CA SER A 202 7.60 17.17 -4.45
C SER A 202 7.91 18.13 -5.60
N SER A 203 7.85 17.65 -6.85
CA SER A 203 7.95 18.48 -8.05
C SER A 203 6.72 19.36 -8.29
#